data_AF-A0A6C2YMX8-F1
#
_entry.id   AF-A0A6C2YMX8-F1
#
_cell.length_a   1.000
_cell.length_b   1.000
_cell.length_c   1.000
_cell.angle_alpha   90.00
_cell.angle_beta   90.00
_cell.angle_gamma   90.00
#
_symmetry.space_group_name_H-M   'P 1'
#
loop_
_entity.id
_entity.type
_entity.pdbx_description
1 polymer ?
#
loop_
_entity_poly.entity_id
_entity_poly.type
_entity_poly.pdbx_seq_one_letter_code
_entity_poly.pdbx_strand_id
1 'polypeptide(L)'
;MESASRRCPVCGLVQPLKPNCRRCKADWTLVLRVVRSQERLIRLATTAIEQQDWESATARLDEAARLGHHEQIGRLHAMIALARQDFGSAWRYFRQGTPASASS
;
A
#
# COMPACT_ATOMS: atom_id res chain seq x y z
N MET A 1 -12.02 9.39 -10.95
CA MET A 1 -10.69 9.04 -10.42
C MET A 1 -10.05 10.28 -9.84
N GLU A 2 -10.18 10.49 -8.53
CA GLU A 2 -9.39 11.52 -7.84
C GLU A 2 -7.91 11.19 -8.01
N SER A 3 -7.13 12.15 -8.50
CA SER A 3 -5.68 11.99 -8.59
C SER A 3 -5.11 12.02 -7.18
N ALA A 4 -4.57 10.89 -6.72
CA ALA A 4 -3.88 10.81 -5.44
C ALA A 4 -2.82 11.92 -5.34
N SER A 5 -2.97 12.81 -4.35
CA SER A 5 -2.02 13.88 -4.08
C SER A 5 -0.95 13.38 -3.11
N ARG A 6 0.32 13.73 -3.35
CA ARG A 6 1.43 13.39 -2.45
C ARG A 6 2.30 14.61 -2.16
N ARG A 7 2.94 14.56 -0.99
CA ARG A 7 3.92 15.55 -0.55
C ARG A 7 5.26 15.31 -1.24
N CYS A 8 5.85 16.38 -1.78
CA CYS A 8 7.19 16.34 -2.32
C CYS A 8 8.21 15.95 -1.25
N PRO A 9 9.08 14.95 -1.47
CA PRO A 9 10.12 14.62 -0.52
C PRO A 9 11.21 15.71 -0.43
N VAL A 10 11.33 16.56 -1.46
CA VAL A 10 12.34 17.63 -1.51
C VAL A 10 11.83 18.93 -0.89
N CYS A 11 10.67 19.44 -1.35
CA CYS A 11 10.18 20.77 -0.94
C CYS A 11 8.87 20.76 -0.13
N GLY A 12 8.35 19.59 0.21
CA GLY A 12 7.12 19.46 1.01
C GLY A 12 5.82 19.90 0.32
N LEU A 13 5.85 20.32 -0.95
CA LEU A 13 4.64 20.71 -1.66
C LEU A 13 3.72 19.50 -1.88
N VAL A 14 2.45 19.62 -1.47
CA VAL A 14 1.40 18.66 -1.85
C VAL A 14 0.94 18.98 -3.27
N GLN A 15 0.99 17.99 -4.16
CA GLN A 15 0.60 18.12 -5.56
C GLN A 15 0.09 16.78 -6.12
N PRO A 16 -0.66 16.81 -7.23
CA PRO A 16 -0.97 15.60 -7.98
C PRO A 16 0.30 14.85 -8.37
N LEU A 17 0.24 13.52 -8.41
CA LEU A 17 1.36 12.67 -8.77
C LEU A 17 1.77 12.91 -10.25
N LYS A 18 2.81 13.71 -10.45
CA LYS A 18 3.39 14.05 -11.77
C LYS A 18 4.89 13.77 -11.78
N PRO A 19 5.51 13.55 -12.97
CA PRO A 19 6.94 13.24 -13.08
C PRO A 19 7.84 14.30 -12.48
N ASN A 20 7.41 15.56 -12.41
CA ASN A 20 8.23 16.62 -11.85
C ASN A 20 7.46 17.41 -10.79
N CYS A 21 8.17 17.86 -9.77
CA CYS A 21 7.61 18.82 -8.83
C CYS A 21 7.34 20.17 -9.50
N ARG A 22 6.11 20.69 -9.39
CA ARG A 22 5.78 22.00 -9.96
C ARG A 22 6.58 23.14 -9.34
N ARG A 23 7.00 22.99 -8.06
CA ARG A 23 7.81 23.98 -7.30
C ARG A 23 9.31 23.79 -7.50
N CYS A 24 9.89 22.69 -7.01
CA CYS A 24 11.36 22.51 -7.01
C CYS A 24 11.90 21.79 -8.25
N LYS A 25 11.05 21.39 -9.20
CA LYS A 25 11.41 20.65 -10.42
C LYS A 25 12.06 19.27 -10.22
N ALA A 26 12.19 18.80 -8.97
CA ALA A 26 12.68 17.46 -8.66
C ALA A 26 11.94 16.38 -9.47
N ASP A 27 12.70 15.44 -10.04
CA ASP A 27 12.18 14.29 -10.77
C ASP A 27 11.63 13.22 -9.81
N TRP A 28 10.37 12.85 -10.01
CA TRP A 28 9.62 11.87 -9.24
C TRP A 28 9.34 10.61 -10.05
N THR A 29 9.93 10.44 -11.22
CA THR A 29 9.72 9.28 -12.09
C THR A 29 9.95 7.96 -11.34
N LEU A 30 10.99 7.89 -10.50
CA LEU A 30 11.24 6.73 -9.65
C LEU A 30 10.16 6.53 -8.57
N VAL A 31 9.74 7.61 -7.89
CA VAL A 31 8.66 7.55 -6.89
C VAL A 31 7.36 7.06 -7.53
N LEU A 32 7.01 7.60 -8.70
CA LEU A 32 5.86 7.18 -9.50
C LEU A 32 5.93 5.70 -9.87
N ARG A 33 7.11 5.22 -10.28
CA ARG A 33 7.32 3.81 -10.64
C ARG A 33 7.09 2.89 -9.44
N VAL A 34 7.57 3.26 -8.26
CA VAL A 34 7.35 2.50 -7.02
C VAL A 34 5.85 2.48 -6.66
N VAL A 35 5.17 3.63 -6.68
CA VAL A 35 3.73 3.72 -6.38
C VAL A 35 2.91 2.86 -7.34
N ARG A 36 3.15 2.95 -8.66
CA ARG A 36 2.46 2.13 -9.66
C ARG A 36 2.73 0.64 -9.49
N SER A 37 3.96 0.28 -9.12
CA SER A 37 4.34 -1.12 -8.87
C SER A 37 3.59 -1.67 -7.65
N GLN A 38 3.50 -0.89 -6.58
CA GLN A 38 2.75 -1.25 -5.38
C GLN A 38 1.25 -1.42 -5.68
N GLU A 39 0.63 -0.46 -6.38
CA GLU A 39 -0.78 -0.56 -6.77
C GLU A 39 -1.06 -1.79 -7.64
N ARG A 40 -0.15 -2.13 -8.55
CA ARG A 40 -0.27 -3.34 -9.37
C ARG A 40 -0.23 -4.60 -8.52
N LEU A 41 0.68 -4.69 -7.54
CA LEU A 41 0.79 -5.83 -6.65
C LEU A 41 -0.45 -6.00 -5.78
N ILE A 42 -0.99 -4.89 -5.26
CA ILE A 42 -2.26 -4.91 -4.49
C ILE A 42 -3.39 -5.45 -5.35
N ARG A 43 -3.56 -5.00 -6.61
CA ARG A 43 -4.58 -5.53 -7.52
C ARG A 43 -4.41 -7.04 -7.77
N LEU A 44 -3.19 -7.49 -8.02
CA LEU A 44 -2.91 -8.92 -8.22
C LEU A 44 -3.23 -9.74 -6.96
N ALA A 45 -2.91 -9.21 -5.78
CA ALA A 45 -3.27 -9.85 -4.51
C ALA A 45 -4.79 -9.93 -4.34
N THR A 46 -5.53 -8.86 -4.66
CA THR A 46 -7.00 -8.87 -4.60
C THR A 46 -7.59 -9.94 -5.52
N THR A 47 -7.11 -10.06 -6.76
CA THR A 47 -7.55 -11.13 -7.67
C THR A 47 -7.24 -12.52 -7.12
N ALA A 48 -6.07 -12.72 -6.51
CA ALA A 48 -5.72 -14.00 -5.88
C ALA A 48 -6.62 -14.31 -4.66
N ILE A 49 -6.98 -13.31 -3.85
CA ILE A 49 -7.95 -13.43 -2.74
C ILE A 49 -9.31 -13.88 -3.25
N GLU A 50 -9.81 -13.29 -4.34
CA GLU A 50 -11.08 -13.68 -4.97
C GLU A 50 -11.07 -15.13 -5.45
N GLN A 51 -9.90 -15.64 -5.85
CA GLN A 51 -9.68 -17.02 -6.28
C GLN A 51 -9.35 -17.98 -5.12
N GLN A 52 -9.32 -17.49 -3.88
CA GLN A 52 -8.90 -18.23 -2.69
C GLN A 52 -7.45 -18.77 -2.76
N ASP A 53 -6.62 -18.19 -3.63
CA ASP A 53 -5.18 -18.46 -3.72
C ASP A 53 -4.43 -17.63 -2.67
N TRP A 54 -4.49 -18.10 -1.42
CA TRP A 54 -3.95 -17.39 -0.26
C TRP A 54 -2.43 -17.23 -0.30
N GLU A 55 -1.73 -18.19 -0.89
CA GLU A 55 -0.27 -18.17 -0.99
C GLU A 55 0.18 -17.07 -1.96
N SER A 56 -0.39 -17.05 -3.16
CA SER A 56 -0.12 -16.00 -4.15
C SER A 56 -0.54 -14.63 -3.61
N ALA A 57 -1.71 -14.52 -3.00
CA ALA A 57 -2.17 -13.28 -2.39
C ALA A 57 -1.17 -12.75 -1.35
N THR A 58 -0.73 -13.60 -0.43
CA THR A 58 0.22 -13.23 0.64
C THR A 58 1.55 -12.80 0.04
N ALA A 59 2.11 -13.56 -0.92
CA ALA A 59 3.38 -13.23 -1.55
C ALA A 59 3.36 -11.88 -2.28
N ARG A 60 2.23 -11.53 -2.92
CA ARG A 60 2.04 -10.24 -3.59
C ARG A 60 1.92 -9.09 -2.60
N LEU A 61 1.24 -9.29 -1.47
CA LEU A 61 1.13 -8.29 -0.41
C LEU A 61 2.48 -8.06 0.29
N ASP A 62 3.26 -9.11 0.53
CA ASP A 62 4.61 -8.99 1.10
C ASP A 62 5.54 -8.17 0.18
N GLU A 63 5.49 -8.43 -1.13
CA GLU A 63 6.23 -7.63 -2.12
C GLU A 63 5.74 -6.18 -2.15
N ALA A 64 4.42 -5.95 -2.05
CA ALA A 64 3.86 -4.60 -1.97
C ALA A 64 4.32 -3.86 -0.70
N ALA A 65 4.44 -4.57 0.42
CA ALA A 65 4.89 -4.02 1.71
C ALA A 65 6.38 -3.61 1.66
N ARG A 66 7.22 -4.36 0.93
CA ARG A 66 8.63 -4.01 0.70
C ARG A 66 8.80 -2.68 -0.05
N LEU A 67 7.83 -2.30 -0.88
CA LEU A 67 7.81 -1.01 -1.59
C LEU A 67 7.32 0.17 -0.73
N GLY A 68 6.81 -0.11 0.47
CA GLY A 68 6.37 0.88 1.44
C GLY A 68 5.17 0.40 2.25
N HIS A 69 5.02 0.90 3.47
CA HIS A 69 3.87 0.58 4.30
C HIS A 69 2.61 1.29 3.82
N HIS A 70 1.55 0.52 3.58
CA HIS A 70 0.22 1.04 3.27
C HIS A 70 -0.80 0.33 4.17
N GLU A 71 -1.67 1.08 4.83
CA GLU A 71 -2.70 0.54 5.73
C GLU A 71 -3.53 -0.55 5.05
N GLN A 72 -3.88 -0.33 3.77
CA GLN A 72 -4.58 -1.31 2.95
C GLN A 72 -3.89 -2.67 2.89
N ILE A 73 -2.55 -2.73 2.81
CA ILE A 73 -1.79 -3.99 2.76
C ILE A 73 -1.97 -4.76 4.08
N GLY A 74 -1.87 -4.07 5.22
CA GLY A 74 -2.11 -4.67 6.54
C GLY A 74 -3.54 -5.18 6.69
N ARG A 75 -4.53 -4.42 6.22
CA ARG A 75 -5.94 -4.87 6.22
C ARG A 75 -6.15 -6.14 5.37
N LEU A 76 -5.55 -6.20 4.18
CA LEU A 76 -5.67 -7.37 3.31
C LEU A 76 -4.98 -8.62 3.92
N HIS A 77 -3.80 -8.48 4.51
CA HIS A 77 -3.18 -9.58 5.26
C HIS A 77 -4.04 -10.05 6.43
N ALA A 78 -4.66 -9.11 7.17
CA ALA A 78 -5.57 -9.45 8.26
C ALA A 78 -6.79 -10.25 7.75
N MET A 79 -7.37 -9.85 6.62
CA MET A 79 -8.49 -10.56 5.99
C MET A 79 -8.11 -11.98 5.56
N ILE A 80 -6.93 -12.16 4.94
CA ILE A 80 -6.44 -13.50 4.57
C ILE A 80 -6.26 -14.37 5.82
N ALA A 81 -5.70 -13.81 6.90
CA ALA A 81 -5.51 -14.54 8.15
C ALA A 81 -6.85 -14.94 8.80
N LEU A 82 -7.86 -14.06 8.78
CA LEU A 82 -9.22 -14.39 9.24
C LEU A 82 -9.86 -15.49 8.41
N ALA A 83 -9.73 -15.44 7.08
CA ALA A 83 -10.26 -16.48 6.19
C ALA A 83 -9.63 -17.86 6.47
N ARG A 84 -8.37 -17.88 6.95
CA ARG A 84 -7.64 -19.08 7.37
C ARG A 84 -7.82 -19.44 8.85
N GLN A 85 -8.70 -18.74 9.57
CA GLN A 85 -8.94 -18.89 11.01
C GLN A 85 -7.68 -18.65 11.88
N ASP A 86 -6.69 -17.93 11.36
CA ASP A 86 -5.52 -17.48 12.12
C ASP A 86 -5.78 -16.09 12.71
N PHE A 87 -6.49 -16.07 13.84
CA PHE A 87 -6.86 -14.83 14.53
C PHE A 87 -5.65 -14.08 15.09
N GLY A 88 -4.58 -14.79 15.45
CA GLY A 88 -3.36 -14.20 16.01
C GLY A 88 -2.62 -13.35 14.96
N SER A 89 -2.42 -13.92 13.77
CA SER A 89 -1.86 -13.17 12.64
C SER A 89 -2.79 -12.06 12.20
N ALA A 90 -4.10 -12.29 12.16
CA ALA A 90 -5.07 -11.27 11.79
C ALA A 90 -4.96 -10.01 12.66
N TRP A 91 -4.92 -10.21 13.98
CA TRP A 91 -4.79 -9.10 14.93
C TRP A 91 -3.46 -8.35 14.76
N ARG A 92 -2.35 -9.09 14.59
CA ARG A 92 -1.02 -8.50 14.36
C ARG A 92 -1.01 -7.61 13.12
N TYR A 93 -1.52 -8.10 11.99
CA TYR A 93 -1.53 -7.34 10.74
C TYR A 93 -2.45 -6.12 10.81
N PHE A 94 -3.62 -6.26 11.45
CA PHE A 94 -4.54 -5.13 11.63
C PHE A 94 -3.88 -4.00 12.42
N ARG A 95 -3.23 -4.32 13.55
CA ARG A 95 -2.52 -3.33 14.39
C ARG A 95 -1.32 -2.69 13.70
N GLN A 96 -0.61 -3.44 12.86
CA GLN A 96 0.53 -2.90 12.10
C GLN A 96 0.08 -2.00 10.95
N GLY A 97 -1.12 -2.22 10.40
CA GLY A 97 -1.69 -1.43 9.33
C GLY A 97 -2.40 -0.15 9.80
N THR A 98 -2.88 -0.09 11.05
CA THR A 98 -3.55 1.10 11.58
C THR A 98 -2.52 2.15 11.99
N PRO A 99 -2.51 3.37 11.40
CA PRO A 99 -1.68 4.44 11.89
C PRO A 99 -2.10 4.81 13.32
N ALA A 100 -1.13 5.10 14.19
CA ALA A 100 -1.32 5.36 15.62
C ALA A 100 -2.09 6.68 15.95
N SER A 101 -2.87 7.23 15.03
CA SER A 101 -3.55 8.51 15.17
C SER A 101 -5.02 8.42 14.77
N ALA A 102 -5.85 7.98 15.72
CA ALA A 102 -7.29 8.27 15.80
C ALA A 102 -7.64 8.59 17.27
N SER A 103 -6.81 9.41 17.92
CA SER A 103 -7.07 9.99 19.23
C SER A 103 -6.73 11.48 19.17
N SER A 104 -7.70 12.27 18.76
CA SER A 104 -7.82 13.71 19.01
C SER A 104 -9.29 14.07 18.96
#